data_AF-A0A418N8K9-F1
#
_entry.id   AF-A0A418N8K9-F1
#
_cell.length_a   1.000
_cell.length_b   1.000
_cell.length_c   1.000
_cell.angle_alpha   90.00
_cell.angle_beta   90.00
_cell.angle_gamma   90.00
#
_symmetry.space_group_name_H-M   'P 1'
#
loop_
_entity.id
_entity.type
_entity.pdbx_description
1 polymer ?
#
loop_
_entity_poly.entity_id
_entity_poly.type
_entity_poly.pdbx_seq_one_letter_code
_entity_poly.pdbx_strand_id
1 'polypeptide(L)'
;MERILVLLIAVALMAVSCSSDNFNTSDFLAGEAFTDSNLRVVLVDTLTVDTSTMKFDSIVSSESTRILVGKYIDPVFGTVKTSSYMGMLPSSFSIDSEAEYDSIALYLKLDKYYYNDTLRTNTIKVKRLTKTLRPREGDYIYNTDVAEYMDEDLAIFTYNPRPLASDTLEIRLMDELGTDLFTKFQEKEITSSDQFKDYFRGIALLPGDDDNGSVIGFSKTSGASYMRIYFSTAEEDERVQDYLDINLDVSSDPTPFFNQILAENPIAPLQTLTDKEINLSSADADNLSFVQSGIGITTRVQIPYLKTLYDIKGQGTLLDAVLKIKPATGTFDDHLILRDTLSVYIVNQNNDLTSQLLIGESNPVYGILNRDDEEFNNIYYEISLGSYLEGLLTTDRDTDDALILLPDNYNSTVDRFILTGMDGSEFSTVLELIYAIYDEDDE
;
A
#
# COMPACT_ATOMS: atom_id res chain seq x y z
N MET A 1 10.66 -23.28 -55.22
CA MET A 1 9.22 -23.08 -54.95
C MET A 1 8.91 -23.17 -53.46
N GLU A 2 9.46 -24.13 -52.71
CA GLU A 2 9.20 -24.27 -51.26
C GLU A 2 9.59 -23.04 -50.42
N ARG A 3 10.73 -22.38 -50.69
CA ARG A 3 11.15 -21.19 -49.92
C ARG A 3 10.25 -19.96 -50.11
N ILE A 4 9.58 -19.85 -51.25
CA ILE A 4 8.63 -18.74 -51.53
C ILE A 4 7.29 -19.03 -50.85
N LEU A 5 6.89 -20.30 -50.78
CA LEU A 5 5.68 -20.72 -50.10
C LEU A 5 5.76 -20.50 -48.57
N VAL A 6 6.93 -20.80 -47.96
CA VAL A 6 7.16 -20.56 -46.53
C VAL A 6 7.15 -19.06 -46.19
N LEU A 7 7.70 -18.20 -47.07
CA LEU A 7 7.68 -16.76 -46.88
C LEU A 7 6.26 -16.19 -46.99
N LEU A 8 5.45 -16.69 -47.93
CA LEU A 8 4.05 -16.30 -48.09
C LEU A 8 3.17 -16.74 -46.91
N ILE A 9 3.44 -17.91 -46.33
CA ILE A 9 2.76 -18.39 -45.12
C ILE A 9 3.14 -17.56 -43.89
N ALA A 10 4.43 -17.19 -43.74
CA ALA A 10 4.88 -16.35 -42.64
C ALA A 10 4.33 -14.91 -42.72
N VAL A 11 4.20 -14.34 -43.92
CA VAL A 11 3.60 -13.01 -44.14
C VAL A 11 2.08 -13.06 -43.94
N ALA A 12 1.40 -14.15 -44.31
CA ALA A 12 -0.02 -14.35 -44.04
C ALA A 12 -0.30 -14.50 -42.53
N LEU A 13 0.59 -15.14 -41.77
CA LEU A 13 0.47 -15.25 -40.30
C LEU A 13 0.69 -13.91 -39.58
N MET A 14 1.53 -13.02 -40.11
CA MET A 14 1.73 -11.68 -39.55
C MET A 14 0.54 -10.74 -39.83
N ALA A 15 -0.19 -10.94 -40.93
CA ALA A 15 -1.37 -10.12 -41.27
C ALA A 15 -2.62 -10.44 -40.43
N VAL A 16 -2.63 -11.55 -39.67
CA VAL A 16 -3.74 -11.94 -38.78
C VAL A 16 -3.49 -11.50 -37.32
N SER A 17 -2.32 -10.93 -37.01
CA SER A 17 -1.95 -10.51 -35.64
C SER A 17 -2.24 -9.02 -35.35
N CYS A 18 -3.10 -8.37 -36.13
CA CYS A 18 -3.56 -7.00 -35.87
C CYS A 18 -5.10 -6.95 -35.91
N SER A 19 -5.75 -7.68 -35.01
CA SER A 19 -6.94 -7.14 -34.34
C SER A 19 -6.47 -6.58 -33.01
N SER A 20 -6.58 -5.26 -32.85
CA SER A 20 -6.46 -4.62 -31.55
C SER A 20 -7.76 -4.89 -30.79
N ASP A 21 -7.91 -6.11 -30.28
CA ASP A 21 -8.97 -6.41 -29.34
C ASP A 21 -8.53 -5.80 -28.00
N ASN A 22 -9.08 -4.62 -27.70
CA ASN A 22 -9.02 -4.05 -26.37
C ASN A 22 -9.79 -5.00 -25.45
N PHE A 23 -9.09 -5.65 -24.52
CA PHE A 23 -9.71 -6.55 -23.53
C PHE A 23 -10.64 -5.85 -22.52
N ASN A 24 -10.82 -4.53 -22.66
CA ASN A 24 -11.72 -3.70 -21.84
C ASN A 24 -13.01 -3.28 -22.56
N THR A 25 -13.25 -3.74 -23.79
CA THR A 25 -14.51 -3.47 -24.49
C THR A 25 -15.21 -4.79 -24.77
N SER A 26 -16.33 -5.03 -24.10
CA SER A 26 -17.32 -6.02 -24.49
C SER A 26 -17.97 -5.57 -25.79
N ASP A 27 -17.30 -5.79 -26.93
CA ASP A 27 -17.87 -5.53 -28.25
C ASP A 27 -19.08 -6.43 -28.46
N PHE A 28 -20.26 -5.87 -28.20
CA PHE A 28 -21.55 -6.50 -28.41
C PHE A 28 -21.83 -6.60 -29.92
N LEU A 29 -21.57 -7.78 -30.49
CA LEU A 29 -21.98 -8.12 -31.86
C LEU A 29 -23.40 -8.70 -31.82
N ALA A 30 -24.39 -7.85 -32.07
CA ALA A 30 -25.78 -8.27 -32.27
C ALA A 30 -25.88 -9.19 -33.51
N GLY A 31 -25.94 -10.50 -33.31
CA GLY A 31 -26.15 -11.50 -34.36
C GLY A 31 -27.60 -11.55 -34.88
N GLU A 32 -27.83 -12.34 -35.93
CA GLU A 32 -29.12 -12.51 -36.62
C GLU A 32 -30.30 -13.01 -35.74
N ALA A 33 -30.06 -13.34 -34.47
CA ALA A 33 -31.11 -13.65 -33.49
C ALA A 33 -31.82 -12.41 -32.90
N PHE A 34 -31.31 -11.20 -33.17
CA PHE A 34 -31.86 -9.93 -32.66
C PHE A 34 -32.72 -9.17 -33.69
N THR A 35 -32.97 -9.74 -34.87
CA THR A 35 -33.70 -9.03 -35.94
C THR A 35 -35.22 -9.06 -35.77
N ASP A 36 -35.75 -10.00 -34.97
CA ASP A 36 -37.20 -10.17 -34.74
C ASP A 36 -37.63 -9.83 -33.29
N SER A 37 -36.71 -9.40 -32.40
CA SER A 37 -37.03 -9.01 -31.02
C SER A 37 -36.93 -7.49 -30.80
N ASN A 38 -37.83 -6.92 -30.00
CA ASN A 38 -37.74 -5.52 -29.58
C ASN A 38 -36.61 -5.34 -28.56
N LEU A 39 -35.37 -5.22 -29.04
CA LEU A 39 -34.21 -4.93 -28.22
C LEU A 39 -34.11 -3.42 -27.90
N ARG A 40 -34.07 -3.08 -26.62
CA ARG A 40 -33.79 -1.73 -26.12
C ARG A 40 -32.56 -1.75 -25.22
N VAL A 41 -31.57 -0.93 -25.54
CA VAL A 41 -30.41 -0.70 -24.67
C VAL A 41 -30.60 0.61 -23.92
N VAL A 42 -30.45 0.60 -22.59
CA VAL A 42 -30.57 1.78 -21.74
C VAL A 42 -29.29 1.98 -20.92
N LEU A 43 -28.91 3.24 -20.74
CA LEU A 43 -27.91 3.65 -19.75
C LEU A 43 -28.65 3.95 -18.44
N VAL A 44 -28.23 3.32 -17.35
CA VAL A 44 -28.74 3.54 -16.00
C VAL A 44 -27.61 4.12 -15.16
N ASP A 45 -27.79 5.35 -14.69
CA ASP A 45 -26.84 6.08 -13.83
C ASP A 45 -27.49 6.55 -12.52
N THR A 46 -28.74 6.15 -12.27
CA THR A 46 -29.55 6.56 -11.12
C THR A 46 -29.56 5.54 -9.98
N LEU A 47 -28.79 4.46 -10.08
CA LEU A 47 -28.71 3.46 -9.01
C LEU A 47 -27.97 4.03 -7.80
N THR A 48 -28.49 3.74 -6.60
CA THR A 48 -27.87 4.17 -5.35
C THR A 48 -26.55 3.45 -5.12
N VAL A 49 -25.50 4.24 -4.90
CA VAL A 49 -24.20 3.78 -4.43
C VAL A 49 -23.97 4.32 -3.02
N ASP A 50 -24.00 3.43 -2.04
CA ASP A 50 -23.71 3.78 -0.66
C ASP A 50 -22.21 3.71 -0.44
N THR A 51 -21.63 4.84 -0.03
CA THR A 51 -20.22 4.91 0.33
C THR A 51 -20.08 5.19 1.83
N SER A 52 -19.18 4.47 2.47
CA SER A 52 -18.85 4.63 3.88
C SER A 52 -17.35 4.45 4.10
N THR A 53 -16.89 4.73 5.31
CA THR A 53 -15.52 4.45 5.74
C THR A 53 -15.54 3.38 6.82
N MET A 54 -14.66 2.39 6.71
CA MET A 54 -14.43 1.39 7.74
C MET A 54 -12.97 1.41 8.18
N LYS A 55 -12.67 0.73 9.30
CA LYS A 55 -11.31 0.62 9.83
C LYS A 55 -10.98 -0.81 10.23
N PHE A 56 -9.85 -1.34 9.77
CA PHE A 56 -9.30 -2.59 10.29
C PHE A 56 -8.76 -2.41 11.72
N ASP A 57 -8.96 -3.40 12.59
CA ASP A 57 -8.46 -3.37 13.98
C ASP A 57 -6.93 -3.20 14.04
N SER A 58 -6.24 -3.94 13.16
CA SER A 58 -4.79 -3.89 13.02
C SER A 58 -4.37 -4.33 11.62
N ILE A 59 -3.18 -3.89 11.22
CA ILE A 59 -2.56 -4.20 9.92
C ILE A 59 -1.25 -4.95 10.17
N VAL A 60 -1.08 -6.10 9.53
CA VAL A 60 0.17 -6.86 9.55
C VAL A 60 1.26 -6.03 8.88
N SER A 61 2.21 -5.52 9.67
CA SER A 61 3.29 -4.67 9.19
C SER A 61 4.67 -5.33 9.26
N SER A 62 4.78 -6.52 9.86
CA SER A 62 6.00 -7.34 9.82
C SER A 62 6.38 -7.79 8.41
N GLU A 63 5.37 -8.00 7.57
CA GLU A 63 5.54 -8.39 6.17
C GLU A 63 5.74 -7.19 5.24
N SER A 64 5.78 -5.96 5.78
CA SER A 64 5.97 -4.78 4.96
C SER A 64 7.27 -4.87 4.15
N THR A 65 7.19 -4.43 2.90
CA THR A 65 8.27 -4.53 1.90
C THR A 65 9.33 -3.43 2.05
N ARG A 66 9.09 -2.44 2.93
CA ARG A 66 9.98 -1.30 3.16
C ARG A 66 10.04 -0.92 4.63
N ILE A 67 11.11 -0.21 4.97
CA ILE A 67 11.27 0.51 6.24
C ILE A 67 10.62 1.88 6.06
N LEU A 68 9.82 2.35 7.02
CA LEU A 68 9.11 3.63 6.95
C LEU A 68 9.40 4.51 8.16
N VAL A 69 9.94 5.71 7.93
CA VAL A 69 10.20 6.69 9.00
C VAL A 69 9.74 8.08 8.57
N GLY A 70 9.03 8.74 9.47
CA GLY A 70 8.60 10.11 9.28
C GLY A 70 7.37 10.48 10.10
N LYS A 71 7.04 11.76 10.08
CA LYS A 71 5.92 12.32 10.80
C LYS A 71 5.38 13.54 10.06
N TYR A 72 4.07 13.62 9.95
CA TYR A 72 3.38 14.79 9.42
C TYR A 72 2.04 15.03 10.10
N ILE A 73 1.53 16.26 9.98
CA ILE A 73 0.22 16.67 10.45
C ILE A 73 -0.68 16.81 9.23
N ASP A 74 -1.75 16.03 9.26
CA ASP A 74 -2.79 15.96 8.25
C ASP A 74 -4.08 16.60 8.78
N PRO A 75 -4.79 17.41 7.98
CA PRO A 75 -6.02 18.07 8.45
C PRO A 75 -7.18 17.11 8.69
N VAL A 76 -7.13 15.87 8.16
CA VAL A 76 -8.20 14.86 8.24
C VAL A 76 -7.80 13.71 9.17
N PHE A 77 -6.62 13.14 8.97
CA PHE A 77 -6.13 12.00 9.75
C PHE A 77 -5.37 12.41 11.02
N GLY A 78 -5.13 13.71 11.21
CA GLY A 78 -4.42 14.23 12.37
C GLY A 78 -2.90 14.00 12.26
N THR A 79 -2.24 13.65 13.36
CA THR A 79 -0.80 13.41 13.35
C THR A 79 -0.49 11.98 12.93
N VAL A 80 0.04 11.81 11.72
CA VAL A 80 0.50 10.51 11.21
C VAL A 80 1.99 10.34 11.53
N LYS A 81 2.32 9.24 12.20
CA LYS A 81 3.70 8.91 12.62
C LYS A 81 4.06 7.50 12.18
N THR A 82 5.21 7.34 11.53
CA THR A 82 5.78 6.04 11.18
C THR A 82 7.11 5.83 11.87
N SER A 83 7.24 4.69 12.54
CA SER A 83 8.48 4.23 13.18
C SER A 83 8.78 2.82 12.69
N SER A 84 10.06 2.48 12.55
CA SER A 84 10.46 1.11 12.16
C SER A 84 11.29 0.45 13.25
N TYR A 85 11.05 -0.84 13.45
CA TYR A 85 11.80 -1.65 14.40
C TYR A 85 12.34 -2.87 13.66
N MET A 86 13.62 -3.18 13.84
CA MET A 86 14.27 -4.26 13.09
C MET A 86 15.37 -4.94 13.90
N GLY A 87 15.36 -6.28 13.85
CA GLY A 87 16.48 -7.12 14.25
C GLY A 87 17.65 -6.98 13.27
N MET A 88 18.85 -7.23 13.78
CA MET A 88 20.10 -7.05 13.03
C MET A 88 20.97 -8.30 13.20
N LEU A 89 21.79 -8.63 12.20
CA LEU A 89 22.70 -9.77 12.20
C LEU A 89 24.03 -9.44 11.50
N PRO A 90 25.18 -9.71 12.13
CA PRO A 90 26.49 -9.49 11.51
C PRO A 90 26.78 -10.51 10.41
N SER A 91 27.53 -10.11 9.39
CA SER A 91 27.99 -10.99 8.31
C SER A 91 29.13 -11.91 8.76
N SER A 92 29.85 -11.53 9.81
CA SER A 92 30.95 -12.27 10.43
C SER A 92 30.93 -12.07 11.95
N PHE A 93 31.52 -12.98 12.71
CA PHE A 93 31.67 -12.88 14.16
C PHE A 93 33.14 -12.79 14.60
N SER A 94 34.04 -12.43 13.68
CA SER A 94 35.47 -12.36 13.95
C SER A 94 36.04 -11.10 13.34
N ILE A 95 36.84 -10.41 14.14
CA ILE A 95 37.70 -9.29 13.75
C ILE A 95 39.14 -9.65 14.14
N ASP A 96 40.12 -9.22 13.36
CA ASP A 96 41.53 -9.48 13.64
C ASP A 96 41.97 -8.84 14.98
N SER A 97 42.86 -9.52 15.71
CA SER A 97 43.37 -9.03 17.00
C SER A 97 44.28 -7.80 16.89
N GLU A 98 44.84 -7.52 15.72
CA GLU A 98 45.67 -6.35 15.43
C GLU A 98 44.87 -5.17 14.86
N ALA A 99 43.58 -5.39 14.55
CA ALA A 99 42.71 -4.32 14.09
C ALA A 99 42.39 -3.31 15.20
N GLU A 100 42.28 -2.04 14.82
CA GLU A 100 41.86 -0.95 15.69
C GLU A 100 40.51 -0.39 15.20
N TYR A 101 39.57 -0.20 16.13
CA TYR A 101 38.28 0.41 15.84
C TYR A 101 38.46 1.86 15.33
N ASP A 102 37.82 2.17 14.20
CA ASP A 102 37.75 3.55 13.69
C ASP A 102 36.38 4.17 14.00
N SER A 103 35.30 3.43 13.67
CA SER A 103 34.05 4.09 13.30
C SER A 103 32.86 3.14 13.18
N ILE A 104 31.64 3.61 13.50
CA ILE A 104 30.39 2.89 13.19
C ILE A 104 29.38 3.83 12.51
N ALA A 105 28.66 3.35 11.50
CA ALA A 105 27.61 4.11 10.83
C ALA A 105 26.44 3.21 10.39
N LEU A 106 25.24 3.77 10.34
CA LEU A 106 24.04 3.16 9.75
C LEU A 106 23.83 3.71 8.34
N TYR A 107 23.68 2.81 7.38
CA TYR A 107 23.37 3.10 5.99
C TYR A 107 21.91 2.71 5.70
N LEU A 108 21.12 3.66 5.22
CA LEU A 108 19.71 3.46 4.85
C LEU A 108 19.51 3.79 3.37
N LYS A 109 19.34 2.77 2.53
CA LYS A 109 19.10 2.97 1.09
C LYS A 109 17.67 3.41 0.84
N LEU A 110 17.48 4.52 0.14
CA LEU A 110 16.16 5.03 -0.23
C LEU A 110 15.51 4.09 -1.26
N ASP A 111 14.24 3.73 -1.05
CA ASP A 111 13.48 2.92 -2.02
C ASP A 111 12.65 3.76 -3.00
N LYS A 112 12.83 5.10 -2.93
CA LYS A 112 12.13 6.15 -3.68
C LYS A 112 10.69 6.42 -3.22
N TYR A 113 10.16 5.69 -2.25
CA TYR A 113 8.86 6.02 -1.67
C TYR A 113 8.98 7.28 -0.80
N TYR A 114 8.01 8.18 -0.99
CA TYR A 114 7.79 9.30 -0.09
C TYR A 114 6.33 9.71 -0.09
N TYR A 115 5.94 10.40 0.99
CA TYR A 115 4.64 10.99 1.14
C TYR A 115 4.74 12.33 1.88
N ASN A 116 3.99 13.34 1.42
CA ASN A 116 3.96 14.71 1.95
C ASN A 116 5.21 15.58 1.66
N ASP A 117 5.33 16.73 2.32
CA ASP A 117 6.28 17.81 2.05
C ASP A 117 7.75 17.41 2.33
N THR A 118 8.51 17.20 1.24
CA THR A 118 9.95 16.91 1.27
C THR A 118 10.85 18.16 1.32
N LEU A 119 10.27 19.36 1.27
CA LEU A 119 11.00 20.62 1.46
C LEU A 119 11.23 20.92 2.96
N ARG A 120 10.50 20.22 3.84
CA ARG A 120 10.71 20.24 5.29
C ARG A 120 11.85 19.28 5.67
N THR A 121 12.53 19.62 6.75
CA THR A 121 13.53 18.73 7.35
C THR A 121 12.86 17.56 8.05
N ASN A 122 13.45 16.38 7.92
CA ASN A 122 13.11 15.20 8.70
C ASN A 122 14.22 14.90 9.70
N THR A 123 13.86 14.31 10.84
CA THR A 123 14.79 13.81 11.85
C THR A 123 14.62 12.30 12.01
N ILE A 124 15.72 11.55 12.08
CA ILE A 124 15.75 10.14 12.44
C ILE A 124 16.50 10.00 13.76
N LYS A 125 15.82 9.51 14.78
CA LYS A 125 16.42 9.03 16.02
C LYS A 125 16.65 7.52 15.90
N VAL A 126 17.89 7.09 16.08
CA VAL A 126 18.27 5.68 16.10
C VAL A 126 18.38 5.25 17.56
N LYS A 127 17.66 4.22 17.96
CA LYS A 127 17.68 3.69 19.34
C LYS A 127 17.96 2.19 19.35
N ARG A 128 18.56 1.68 20.44
CA ARG A 128 18.80 0.25 20.64
C ARG A 128 17.56 -0.43 21.22
N LEU A 129 17.16 -1.58 20.66
CA LEU A 129 16.06 -2.38 21.21
C LEU A 129 16.45 -3.05 22.52
N THR A 130 15.55 -3.04 23.49
CA THR A 130 15.71 -3.74 24.77
C THR A 130 15.02 -5.09 24.78
N LYS A 131 14.24 -5.46 23.76
CA LYS A 131 13.62 -6.80 23.63
C LYS A 131 13.66 -7.26 22.18
N THR A 132 13.76 -8.58 22.00
CA THR A 132 13.67 -9.20 20.67
C THR A 132 12.25 -9.01 20.12
N LEU A 133 12.16 -8.64 18.86
CA LEU A 133 10.87 -8.46 18.18
C LEU A 133 10.21 -9.82 17.97
N ARG A 134 9.03 -10.00 18.55
CA ARG A 134 8.23 -11.22 18.47
C ARG A 134 6.74 -10.85 18.44
N PRO A 135 5.91 -11.59 17.69
CA PRO A 135 4.45 -11.49 17.77
C PRO A 135 3.97 -11.63 19.22
N ARG A 136 2.96 -10.84 19.60
CA ARG A 136 2.25 -11.03 20.87
C ARG A 136 1.35 -12.26 20.83
N GLU A 137 0.72 -12.48 19.69
CA GLU A 137 -0.18 -13.59 19.38
C GLU A 137 -0.04 -13.97 17.90
N GLY A 138 -0.14 -15.27 17.59
CA GLY A 138 0.04 -15.78 16.23
C GLY A 138 1.46 -15.59 15.70
N ASP A 139 1.56 -15.36 14.39
CA ASP A 139 2.83 -15.36 13.65
C ASP A 139 3.29 -13.95 13.19
N TYR A 140 2.44 -12.93 13.38
CA TYR A 140 2.63 -11.59 12.79
C TYR A 140 2.77 -10.49 13.83
N ILE A 141 3.51 -9.44 13.47
CA ILE A 141 3.60 -8.19 14.24
C ILE A 141 2.81 -7.12 13.49
N TYR A 142 2.02 -6.33 14.22
CA TYR A 142 1.07 -5.39 13.68
C TYR A 142 1.53 -3.94 13.83
N ASN A 143 0.93 -3.04 13.04
CA ASN A 143 1.18 -1.60 13.09
C ASN A 143 0.89 -0.96 14.46
N THR A 144 0.07 -1.59 15.29
CA THR A 144 -0.31 -1.13 16.65
C THR A 144 0.52 -1.77 17.76
N ASP A 145 1.44 -2.69 17.43
CA ASP A 145 2.36 -3.27 18.40
C ASP A 145 3.40 -2.26 18.89
N VAL A 146 3.94 -2.50 20.08
CA VAL A 146 4.90 -1.61 20.75
C VAL A 146 6.20 -2.39 21.00
N ALA A 147 7.31 -1.81 20.57
CA ALA A 147 8.65 -2.30 20.86
C ALA A 147 9.31 -1.46 21.96
N GLU A 148 10.08 -2.13 22.82
CA GLU A 148 10.85 -1.48 23.88
C GLU A 148 12.28 -1.18 23.40
N TYR A 149 12.76 0.01 23.73
CA TYR A 149 14.08 0.51 23.35
C TYR A 149 14.70 1.33 24.48
N MET A 150 16.00 1.57 24.40
CA MET A 150 16.73 2.39 25.37
C MET A 150 16.38 3.87 25.22
N ASP A 151 16.35 4.60 26.33
CA ASP A 151 16.09 6.05 26.33
C ASP A 151 17.20 6.84 25.63
N GLU A 152 18.43 6.32 25.66
CA GLU A 152 19.58 6.90 24.97
C GLU A 152 19.48 6.74 23.44
N ASP A 153 19.79 7.81 22.71
CA ASP A 153 19.85 7.80 21.26
C ASP A 153 21.23 7.36 20.79
N LEU A 154 21.30 6.29 19.98
CA LEU A 154 22.51 5.89 19.28
C LEU A 154 22.94 6.93 18.25
N ALA A 155 21.97 7.66 17.69
CA ALA A 155 22.17 8.82 16.82
C ALA A 155 20.90 9.66 16.73
N ILE A 156 21.07 10.95 16.47
CA ILE A 156 20.01 11.86 16.03
C ILE A 156 20.50 12.50 14.73
N PHE A 157 19.78 12.29 13.63
CA PHE A 157 20.18 12.74 12.31
C PHE A 157 19.07 13.55 11.65
N THR A 158 19.34 14.83 11.37
CA THR A 158 18.41 15.73 10.69
C THR A 158 18.88 15.99 9.27
N TYR A 159 17.98 15.86 8.30
CA TYR A 159 18.29 16.00 6.87
C TYR A 159 17.12 16.60 6.09
N ASN A 160 17.42 17.05 4.86
CA ASN A 160 16.40 17.43 3.89
C ASN A 160 16.12 16.23 2.97
N PRO A 161 14.91 15.66 2.98
CA PRO A 161 14.59 14.48 2.19
C PRO A 161 14.76 14.70 0.68
N ARG A 162 15.46 13.76 0.03
CA ARG A 162 15.64 13.74 -1.44
C ARG A 162 15.48 12.32 -2.00
N PRO A 163 14.30 11.69 -1.81
CA PRO A 163 14.07 10.26 -2.11
C PRO A 163 14.29 9.88 -3.58
N LEU A 164 14.18 10.84 -4.51
CA LEU A 164 14.37 10.61 -5.94
C LEU A 164 15.80 10.92 -6.44
N ALA A 165 16.59 11.68 -5.68
CA ALA A 165 17.90 12.17 -6.11
C ALA A 165 19.07 11.60 -5.29
N SER A 166 18.84 11.25 -4.03
CA SER A 166 19.81 10.61 -3.15
C SER A 166 19.66 9.09 -3.20
N ASP A 167 20.77 8.37 -3.09
CA ASP A 167 20.75 6.89 -3.06
C ASP A 167 20.62 6.33 -1.64
N THR A 168 21.46 6.80 -0.72
CA THR A 168 21.60 6.24 0.62
C THR A 168 21.85 7.36 1.64
N LEU A 169 21.26 7.25 2.84
CA LEU A 169 21.61 8.09 3.99
C LEU A 169 22.70 7.39 4.80
N GLU A 170 23.72 8.13 5.18
CA GLU A 170 24.76 7.69 6.13
C GLU A 170 24.55 8.41 7.46
N ILE A 171 24.38 7.64 8.54
CA ILE A 171 24.11 8.14 9.87
C ILE A 171 25.20 7.64 10.81
N ARG A 172 26.07 8.55 11.27
CA ARG A 172 27.08 8.24 12.31
C ARG A 172 26.39 7.82 13.60
N LEU A 173 26.75 6.64 14.12
CA LEU A 173 26.30 6.18 15.43
C LEU A 173 27.33 6.50 16.52
N MET A 174 26.91 6.43 17.78
CA MET A 174 27.79 6.64 18.93
C MET A 174 28.95 5.62 18.98
N ASP A 175 30.16 6.11 19.22
CA ASP A 175 31.38 5.30 19.21
C ASP A 175 31.41 4.25 20.32
N GLU A 176 30.69 4.48 21.43
CA GLU A 176 30.58 3.52 22.52
C GLU A 176 29.93 2.21 22.07
N LEU A 177 28.86 2.27 21.25
CA LEU A 177 28.27 1.06 20.67
C LEU A 177 29.26 0.34 19.74
N GLY A 178 29.94 1.11 18.89
CA GLY A 178 30.88 0.55 17.92
C GLY A 178 32.08 -0.11 18.58
N THR A 179 32.68 0.54 19.57
CA THR A 179 33.81 0.04 20.35
C THR A 179 33.42 -1.24 21.08
N ASP A 180 32.27 -1.26 21.74
CA ASP A 180 31.80 -2.44 22.46
C ASP A 180 31.56 -3.64 21.53
N LEU A 181 30.82 -3.46 20.42
CA LEU A 181 30.62 -4.54 19.45
C LEU A 181 31.94 -5.02 18.84
N PHE A 182 32.84 -4.10 18.49
CA PHE A 182 34.15 -4.40 17.96
C PHE A 182 34.97 -5.27 18.91
N THR A 183 35.09 -4.87 20.17
CA THR A 183 35.82 -5.64 21.20
C THR A 183 35.21 -7.03 21.38
N LYS A 184 33.88 -7.16 21.41
CA LYS A 184 33.21 -8.46 21.55
C LYS A 184 33.49 -9.42 20.40
N PHE A 185 33.62 -8.92 19.17
CA PHE A 185 34.00 -9.74 18.02
C PHE A 185 35.49 -10.07 18.01
N GLN A 186 36.35 -9.14 18.43
CA GLN A 186 37.80 -9.33 18.51
C GLN A 186 38.18 -10.35 19.61
N GLU A 187 37.57 -10.26 20.79
CA GLU A 187 37.80 -11.15 21.93
C GLU A 187 37.01 -12.46 21.86
N LYS A 188 36.19 -12.65 20.81
CA LYS A 188 35.34 -13.83 20.60
C LYS A 188 34.35 -14.06 21.74
N GLU A 189 33.83 -12.99 22.33
CA GLU A 189 32.71 -13.06 23.28
C GLU A 189 31.38 -13.38 22.58
N ILE A 190 31.21 -12.88 21.35
CA ILE A 190 30.06 -13.17 20.49
C ILE A 190 30.58 -13.91 19.25
N THR A 191 30.15 -15.17 19.10
CA THR A 191 30.62 -16.07 18.03
C THR A 191 29.49 -16.71 17.23
N SER A 192 28.23 -16.44 17.59
CA SER A 192 27.05 -16.99 16.94
C SER A 192 25.92 -15.96 16.82
N SER A 193 24.98 -16.25 15.92
CA SER A 193 23.78 -15.43 15.71
C SER A 193 22.93 -15.35 16.98
N ASP A 194 22.80 -16.45 17.74
CA ASP A 194 22.00 -16.47 18.97
C ASP A 194 22.62 -15.58 20.05
N GLN A 195 23.94 -15.67 20.25
CA GLN A 195 24.67 -14.80 21.18
C GLN A 195 24.54 -13.32 20.79
N PHE A 196 24.61 -13.03 19.49
CA PHE A 196 24.42 -11.66 18.99
C PHE A 196 22.99 -11.16 19.22
N LYS A 197 21.96 -11.96 18.90
CA LYS A 197 20.55 -11.57 19.10
C LYS A 197 20.22 -11.34 20.57
N ASP A 198 20.81 -12.12 21.48
CA ASP A 198 20.63 -11.93 22.92
C ASP A 198 21.24 -10.61 23.41
N TYR A 199 22.42 -10.27 22.86
CA TYR A 199 23.16 -9.06 23.18
C TYR A 199 22.59 -7.80 22.51
N PHE A 200 22.52 -7.79 21.19
CA PHE A 200 22.07 -6.69 20.35
C PHE A 200 20.79 -7.09 19.60
N ARG A 201 19.65 -6.81 20.23
CA ARG A 201 18.31 -7.24 19.78
C ARG A 201 17.80 -6.51 18.54
N GLY A 202 18.50 -5.46 18.12
CA GLY A 202 18.19 -4.66 16.94
C GLY A 202 18.12 -3.17 17.23
N ILE A 203 17.54 -2.43 16.29
CA ILE A 203 17.39 -0.97 16.34
C ILE A 203 15.94 -0.53 16.11
N ALA A 204 15.63 0.65 16.63
CA ALA A 204 14.43 1.41 16.32
C ALA A 204 14.81 2.68 15.57
N LEU A 205 14.05 3.02 14.54
CA LEU A 205 14.11 4.29 13.82
C LEU A 205 12.83 5.06 14.11
N LEU A 206 12.97 6.21 14.76
CA LEU A 206 11.86 7.06 15.16
C LEU A 206 11.99 8.43 14.46
N PRO A 207 10.89 9.07 14.07
CA PRO A 207 10.93 10.45 13.61
C PRO A 207 11.20 11.42 14.77
N GLY A 208 11.54 12.67 14.46
CA GLY A 208 11.59 13.73 15.45
C GLY A 208 10.23 14.00 16.08
N ASP A 209 10.20 14.37 17.38
CA ASP A 209 8.93 14.62 18.07
C ASP A 209 8.22 15.88 17.57
N ASP A 210 8.97 16.87 17.10
CA ASP A 210 8.46 18.12 16.54
C ASP A 210 8.43 18.12 14.99
N ASP A 211 8.72 16.98 14.36
CA ASP A 211 8.72 16.87 12.90
C ASP A 211 7.28 17.05 12.35
N ASN A 212 7.20 17.78 11.25
CA ASN A 212 6.02 17.92 10.40
C ASN A 212 6.49 18.04 8.95
N GLY A 213 7.02 16.95 8.42
CA GLY A 213 7.63 16.88 7.11
C GLY A 213 7.03 15.77 6.27
N SER A 214 7.87 14.84 5.83
CA SER A 214 7.47 13.73 4.97
C SER A 214 7.66 12.38 5.66
N VAL A 215 7.01 11.34 5.13
CA VAL A 215 7.35 9.95 5.41
C VAL A 215 8.22 9.44 4.28
N ILE A 216 9.35 8.81 4.64
CA ILE A 216 10.35 8.32 3.69
C ILE A 216 10.48 6.79 3.79
N GLY A 217 10.52 6.15 2.63
CA GLY A 217 10.77 4.72 2.49
C GLY A 217 12.24 4.39 2.32
N PHE A 218 12.68 3.34 3.01
CA PHE A 218 13.99 2.74 2.84
C PHE A 218 13.87 1.25 2.50
N SER A 219 14.81 0.75 1.72
CA SER A 219 14.82 -0.62 1.24
C SER A 219 15.05 -1.61 2.38
N LYS A 220 14.15 -2.59 2.49
CA LYS A 220 14.28 -3.78 3.35
C LYS A 220 15.05 -4.91 2.67
N THR A 221 15.38 -4.77 1.38
CA THR A 221 16.18 -5.77 0.63
C THR A 221 17.49 -6.05 1.35
N SER A 222 17.87 -7.33 1.46
CA SER A 222 19.12 -7.75 2.10
C SER A 222 20.33 -7.01 1.53
N GLY A 223 21.19 -6.47 2.40
CA GLY A 223 22.38 -5.70 2.04
C GLY A 223 22.11 -4.26 1.57
N ALA A 224 20.85 -3.82 1.44
CA ALA A 224 20.53 -2.45 1.03
C ALA A 224 20.64 -1.46 2.19
N SER A 225 20.17 -1.86 3.37
CA SER A 225 20.29 -1.09 4.61
C SER A 225 21.05 -1.93 5.64
N TYR A 226 22.03 -1.35 6.30
CA TYR A 226 22.94 -2.07 7.20
C TYR A 226 23.69 -1.11 8.11
N MET A 227 24.18 -1.62 9.24
CA MET A 227 25.14 -0.93 10.09
C MET A 227 26.54 -1.44 9.76
N ARG A 228 27.54 -0.57 9.68
CA ARG A 228 28.91 -0.93 9.34
C ARG A 228 29.87 -0.46 10.42
N ILE A 229 30.69 -1.38 10.91
CA ILE A 229 31.84 -1.09 11.75
C ILE A 229 33.05 -0.98 10.82
N TYR A 230 33.73 0.15 10.87
CA TYR A 230 35.02 0.40 10.20
C TYR A 230 36.15 0.21 11.20
N PHE A 231 37.22 -0.43 10.73
CA PHE A 231 38.43 -0.63 11.50
C PHE A 231 39.63 -0.64 10.57
N SER A 232 40.82 -0.46 11.13
CA SER A 232 42.04 -0.47 10.36
C SER A 232 43.16 -1.24 11.05
N THR A 233 43.99 -1.90 10.26
CA THR A 233 45.17 -2.63 10.73
C THR A 233 46.41 -1.91 10.26
N ALA A 234 47.40 -1.80 11.14
CA ALA A 234 48.70 -1.25 10.79
C ALA A 234 49.52 -2.29 10.01
N GLU A 235 49.90 -1.95 8.78
CA GLU A 235 50.86 -2.71 7.98
C GLU A 235 52.20 -1.96 7.90
N GLU A 236 53.21 -2.54 7.22
CA GLU A 236 54.60 -2.06 7.24
C GLU A 236 54.75 -0.58 6.84
N ASP A 237 53.98 -0.13 5.85
CA ASP A 237 54.08 1.23 5.28
C ASP A 237 52.75 2.02 5.30
N GLU A 238 51.62 1.39 5.65
CA GLU A 238 50.30 2.03 5.62
C GLU A 238 49.32 1.47 6.65
N ARG A 239 48.18 2.15 6.84
CA ARG A 239 47.01 1.59 7.53
C ARG A 239 46.02 1.12 6.48
N VAL A 240 45.67 -0.17 6.53
CA VAL A 240 44.66 -0.75 5.66
C VAL A 240 43.32 -0.71 6.37
N GLN A 241 42.32 -0.08 5.75
CA GLN A 241 40.96 -0.03 6.26
C GLN A 241 40.15 -1.25 5.79
N ASP A 242 39.38 -1.81 6.71
CA ASP A 242 38.44 -2.89 6.46
C ASP A 242 37.12 -2.61 7.22
N TYR A 243 36.12 -3.48 7.03
CA TYR A 243 34.80 -3.30 7.61
C TYR A 243 34.07 -4.60 7.93
N LEU A 244 33.11 -4.50 8.84
CA LEU A 244 32.16 -5.57 9.16
C LEU A 244 30.74 -5.02 9.08
N ASP A 245 29.93 -5.67 8.25
CA ASP A 245 28.52 -5.31 8.05
C ASP A 245 27.61 -6.09 8.99
N ILE A 246 26.66 -5.36 9.57
CA ILE A 246 25.56 -5.86 10.38
C ILE A 246 24.29 -5.53 9.62
N ASN A 247 23.74 -6.54 8.98
CA ASN A 247 22.60 -6.44 8.07
C ASN A 247 21.28 -6.58 8.84
N LEU A 248 20.17 -6.23 8.19
CA LEU A 248 18.85 -6.56 8.72
C LEU A 248 18.71 -8.10 8.86
N ASP A 249 18.09 -8.52 9.95
CA ASP A 249 17.70 -9.92 10.13
C ASP A 249 16.46 -10.21 9.26
N VAL A 250 16.69 -10.93 8.16
CA VAL A 250 15.66 -11.35 7.19
C VAL A 250 15.07 -12.73 7.51
N SER A 251 15.25 -13.24 8.74
CA SER A 251 14.57 -14.44 9.19
C SER A 251 13.05 -14.26 9.10
N SER A 252 12.34 -15.33 8.75
CA SER A 252 10.90 -15.31 8.51
C SER A 252 10.07 -15.91 9.66
N ASP A 253 10.70 -16.54 10.65
CA ASP A 253 10.03 -17.31 11.71
C ASP A 253 10.51 -16.92 13.13
N PRO A 254 9.79 -15.99 13.80
CA PRO A 254 9.00 -14.93 13.19
C PRO A 254 9.89 -13.81 12.66
N THR A 255 9.36 -13.06 11.69
CA THR A 255 10.04 -11.91 11.09
C THR A 255 10.34 -10.83 12.14
N PRO A 256 11.62 -10.53 12.44
CA PRO A 256 12.00 -9.59 13.49
C PRO A 256 12.00 -8.17 12.93
N PHE A 257 10.87 -7.76 12.37
CA PHE A 257 10.70 -6.45 11.74
C PHE A 257 9.24 -6.06 11.84
N PHE A 258 8.96 -4.77 12.00
CA PHE A 258 7.66 -4.18 11.69
C PHE A 258 7.75 -2.65 11.57
N ASN A 259 6.82 -2.07 10.82
CA ASN A 259 6.55 -0.64 10.87
C ASN A 259 5.38 -0.37 11.83
N GLN A 260 5.58 0.50 12.82
CA GLN A 260 4.48 1.08 13.59
C GLN A 260 3.99 2.31 12.85
N ILE A 261 2.73 2.30 12.43
CA ILE A 261 2.09 3.40 11.70
C ILE A 261 0.85 3.77 12.50
N LEU A 262 0.84 4.98 13.05
CA LEU A 262 -0.21 5.48 13.92
C LEU A 262 -0.71 6.82 13.41
N ALA A 263 -2.00 7.07 13.66
CA ALA A 263 -2.62 8.37 13.44
C ALA A 263 -3.34 8.80 14.72
N GLU A 264 -3.07 10.02 15.17
CA GLU A 264 -3.62 10.59 16.39
C GLU A 264 -4.43 11.86 16.11
N ASN A 265 -5.56 12.02 16.80
CA ASN A 265 -6.44 13.18 16.67
C ASN A 265 -6.98 13.41 15.24
N PRO A 266 -7.58 12.41 14.57
CA PRO A 266 -8.26 12.63 13.30
C PRO A 266 -9.52 13.49 13.51
N ILE A 267 -10.16 13.91 12.42
CA ILE A 267 -11.44 14.65 12.47
C ILE A 267 -12.50 13.86 13.25
N ALA A 268 -13.46 14.59 13.85
CA ALA A 268 -14.46 14.01 14.74
C ALA A 268 -15.23 12.81 14.15
N PRO A 269 -15.66 12.80 12.87
CA PRO A 269 -16.31 11.63 12.29
C PRO A 269 -15.44 10.37 12.30
N LEU A 270 -14.14 10.49 11.97
CA LEU A 270 -13.23 9.34 11.95
C LEU A 270 -12.94 8.76 13.35
N GLN A 271 -13.15 9.54 14.41
CA GLN A 271 -12.99 9.06 15.79
C GLN A 271 -14.06 8.04 16.20
N THR A 272 -15.17 7.92 15.46
CA THR A 272 -16.22 6.92 15.74
C THR A 272 -15.84 5.52 15.28
N LEU A 273 -14.80 5.37 14.46
CA LEU A 273 -14.29 4.09 13.95
C LEU A 273 -13.45 3.38 15.02
N THR A 274 -14.11 2.95 16.10
CA THR A 274 -13.50 2.25 17.24
C THR A 274 -13.52 0.75 17.12
N ASP A 275 -14.32 0.22 16.20
CA ASP A 275 -14.55 -1.21 15.97
C ASP A 275 -14.70 -1.45 14.46
N LYS A 276 -14.17 -2.58 13.97
CA LYS A 276 -14.20 -2.92 12.54
C LYS A 276 -15.60 -3.04 11.94
N GLU A 277 -16.62 -3.36 12.73
CA GLU A 277 -18.01 -3.50 12.27
C GLU A 277 -18.70 -2.13 12.08
N ILE A 278 -18.10 -1.05 12.57
CA ILE A 278 -18.63 0.31 12.41
C ILE A 278 -18.32 0.83 11.01
N ASN A 279 -19.38 1.23 10.30
CA ASN A 279 -19.30 1.93 9.02
C ASN A 279 -19.70 3.39 9.21
N LEU A 280 -18.76 4.32 9.00
CA LEU A 280 -19.05 5.75 8.96
C LEU A 280 -19.63 6.10 7.59
N SER A 281 -20.94 6.32 7.52
CA SER A 281 -21.61 6.75 6.29
C SER A 281 -21.01 8.05 5.77
N SER A 282 -20.81 8.17 4.47
CA SER A 282 -20.37 9.42 3.85
C SER A 282 -21.33 10.58 4.13
N ALA A 283 -22.63 10.32 4.24
CA ALA A 283 -23.63 11.33 4.58
C ALA A 283 -23.40 11.97 5.97
N ASP A 284 -22.76 11.22 6.89
CA ASP A 284 -22.38 11.71 8.23
C ASP A 284 -20.97 12.32 8.27
N ALA A 285 -20.29 12.38 7.12
CA ALA A 285 -18.93 12.86 6.95
C ALA A 285 -18.81 13.80 5.74
N ASP A 286 -19.76 14.74 5.60
CA ASP A 286 -19.79 15.76 4.55
C ASP A 286 -19.79 15.20 3.11
N ASN A 287 -20.46 14.05 2.93
CA ASN A 287 -20.46 13.27 1.69
C ASN A 287 -19.05 12.82 1.25
N LEU A 288 -18.20 12.47 2.21
CA LEU A 288 -16.85 11.98 1.96
C LEU A 288 -16.62 10.59 2.56
N SER A 289 -15.73 9.83 1.93
CA SER A 289 -15.15 8.60 2.46
C SER A 289 -13.63 8.68 2.42
N PHE A 290 -12.97 7.88 3.25
CA PHE A 290 -11.56 8.05 3.53
C PHE A 290 -10.77 6.75 3.35
N VAL A 291 -9.55 6.89 2.85
CA VAL A 291 -8.54 5.83 2.80
C VAL A 291 -7.27 6.37 3.41
N GLN A 292 -6.65 5.61 4.32
CA GLN A 292 -5.30 5.87 4.83
C GLN A 292 -4.58 4.55 5.04
N SER A 293 -3.58 4.30 4.19
CA SER A 293 -2.69 3.14 4.30
C SER A 293 -1.94 3.13 5.63
N GLY A 294 -1.60 1.92 6.07
CA GLY A 294 -0.83 1.67 7.28
C GLY A 294 -1.60 1.79 8.61
N ILE A 295 -2.73 2.51 8.65
CA ILE A 295 -3.59 2.60 9.87
C ILE A 295 -4.93 1.88 9.73
N GLY A 296 -5.21 1.28 8.58
CA GLY A 296 -6.38 0.44 8.37
C GLY A 296 -7.67 1.16 7.97
N ILE A 297 -7.64 2.45 7.62
CA ILE A 297 -8.82 3.17 7.13
C ILE A 297 -9.02 2.93 5.62
N THR A 298 -10.22 2.55 5.20
CA THR A 298 -10.57 2.32 3.78
C THR A 298 -12.01 2.69 3.47
N THR A 299 -12.26 3.13 2.24
CA THR A 299 -13.59 3.36 1.68
C THR A 299 -14.26 2.02 1.39
N ARG A 300 -15.50 1.88 1.86
CA ARG A 300 -16.43 0.78 1.60
C ARG A 300 -17.54 1.27 0.66
N VAL A 301 -17.88 0.47 -0.34
CA VAL A 301 -18.87 0.77 -1.39
C VAL A 301 -19.89 -0.36 -1.47
N GLN A 302 -21.17 -0.03 -1.35
CA GLN A 302 -22.29 -0.97 -1.44
C GLN A 302 -23.32 -0.50 -2.46
N ILE A 303 -23.96 -1.44 -3.15
CA ILE A 303 -24.98 -1.16 -4.18
C ILE A 303 -26.28 -1.86 -3.75
N PRO A 304 -27.03 -1.30 -2.77
CA PRO A 304 -28.09 -2.00 -2.06
C PRO A 304 -29.32 -2.33 -2.93
N TYR A 305 -29.64 -1.48 -3.91
CA TYR A 305 -30.87 -1.59 -4.70
C TYR A 305 -30.66 -2.17 -6.10
N LEU A 306 -29.59 -2.95 -6.30
CA LEU A 306 -29.24 -3.49 -7.63
C LEU A 306 -30.38 -4.28 -8.29
N LYS A 307 -31.14 -5.06 -7.51
CA LYS A 307 -32.24 -5.90 -8.03
C LYS A 307 -33.46 -5.10 -8.52
N THR A 308 -33.53 -3.79 -8.26
CA THR A 308 -34.56 -2.92 -8.86
C THR A 308 -34.46 -2.84 -10.38
N LEU A 309 -33.34 -3.29 -10.98
CA LEU A 309 -33.23 -3.50 -12.43
C LEU A 309 -34.29 -4.46 -12.97
N TYR A 310 -34.76 -5.43 -12.16
CA TYR A 310 -35.85 -6.34 -12.53
C TYR A 310 -37.23 -5.68 -12.57
N ASP A 311 -37.38 -4.46 -12.02
CA ASP A 311 -38.62 -3.70 -12.13
C ASP A 311 -38.79 -3.06 -13.52
N ILE A 312 -37.72 -3.02 -14.32
CA ILE A 312 -37.78 -2.57 -15.70
C ILE A 312 -38.51 -3.63 -16.53
N LYS A 313 -39.65 -3.26 -17.12
CA LYS A 313 -40.45 -4.17 -17.97
C LYS A 313 -39.60 -4.78 -19.11
N GLY A 314 -39.70 -6.11 -19.24
CA GLY A 314 -38.97 -6.93 -20.21
C GLY A 314 -38.04 -7.93 -19.51
N GLN A 315 -37.40 -8.81 -20.28
CA GLN A 315 -36.26 -9.59 -19.80
C GLN A 315 -34.99 -8.80 -20.05
N GLY A 316 -34.19 -8.56 -19.00
CA GLY A 316 -33.00 -7.72 -19.13
C GLY A 316 -31.69 -8.41 -18.80
N THR A 317 -30.61 -7.93 -19.41
CA THR A 317 -29.25 -8.42 -19.27
C THR A 317 -28.29 -7.26 -19.08
N LEU A 318 -27.41 -7.36 -18.08
CA LEU A 318 -26.34 -6.39 -17.86
C LEU A 318 -25.25 -6.59 -18.92
N LEU A 319 -24.93 -5.53 -19.67
CA LEU A 319 -23.88 -5.55 -20.70
C LEU A 319 -22.56 -5.00 -20.17
N ASP A 320 -22.63 -3.94 -19.36
CA ASP A 320 -21.48 -3.28 -18.76
C ASP A 320 -21.88 -2.56 -17.47
N ALA A 321 -20.94 -2.43 -16.53
CA ALA A 321 -21.11 -1.62 -15.34
C ALA A 321 -19.77 -1.03 -14.89
N VAL A 322 -19.74 0.28 -14.73
CA VAL A 322 -18.55 1.04 -14.37
C VAL A 322 -18.86 1.96 -13.20
N LEU A 323 -18.12 1.80 -12.10
CA LEU A 323 -18.16 2.72 -10.98
C LEU A 323 -17.10 3.81 -11.18
N LYS A 324 -17.54 5.08 -11.14
CA LYS A 324 -16.66 6.25 -11.13
C LYS A 324 -16.70 6.90 -9.76
N ILE A 325 -15.56 6.94 -9.06
CA ILE A 325 -15.42 7.57 -7.75
C ILE A 325 -14.36 8.67 -7.81
N LYS A 326 -14.73 9.88 -7.40
CA LYS A 326 -13.88 11.07 -7.55
C LYS A 326 -13.11 11.37 -6.27
N PRO A 327 -11.81 11.71 -6.32
CA PRO A 327 -11.14 12.35 -5.20
C PRO A 327 -11.74 13.74 -4.98
N ALA A 328 -11.93 14.13 -3.72
CA ALA A 328 -12.48 15.43 -3.38
C ALA A 328 -11.53 16.56 -3.83
N THR A 329 -12.10 17.62 -4.42
CA THR A 329 -11.28 18.75 -4.90
C THR A 329 -10.52 19.41 -3.76
N GLY A 330 -9.24 19.70 -3.98
CA GLY A 330 -8.37 20.35 -2.98
C GLY A 330 -7.85 19.43 -1.89
N THR A 331 -8.09 18.11 -1.95
CA THR A 331 -7.56 17.15 -0.98
C THR A 331 -6.31 16.40 -1.45
N PHE A 332 -5.85 16.71 -2.66
CA PHE A 332 -4.67 16.15 -3.32
C PHE A 332 -3.89 17.25 -4.03
N ASP A 333 -2.57 17.10 -4.10
CA ASP A 333 -1.62 17.97 -4.79
C ASP A 333 -0.30 17.22 -5.02
N ASP A 334 0.78 17.92 -5.38
CA ASP A 334 2.10 17.35 -5.59
C ASP A 334 2.71 16.71 -4.32
N HIS A 335 2.22 17.04 -3.13
CA HIS A 335 2.65 16.48 -1.84
C HIS A 335 1.69 15.37 -1.37
N LEU A 336 0.38 15.55 -1.58
CA LEU A 336 -0.72 14.64 -1.28
C LEU A 336 -1.07 13.83 -2.54
N ILE A 337 -0.11 12.99 -2.95
CA ILE A 337 -0.13 12.31 -4.25
C ILE A 337 -1.20 11.23 -4.30
N LEU A 338 -2.05 11.27 -5.33
CA LEU A 338 -2.92 10.17 -5.72
C LEU A 338 -2.11 9.07 -6.42
N ARG A 339 -2.38 7.80 -6.09
CA ARG A 339 -1.83 6.64 -6.81
C ARG A 339 -2.72 6.29 -8.00
N ASP A 340 -2.10 5.72 -9.03
CA ASP A 340 -2.80 5.41 -10.29
C ASP A 340 -3.77 4.23 -10.15
N THR A 341 -3.58 3.40 -9.14
CA THR A 341 -4.30 2.14 -8.92
C THR A 341 -4.84 2.01 -7.50
N LEU A 342 -6.07 1.51 -7.38
CA LEU A 342 -6.68 1.03 -6.14
C LEU A 342 -7.12 -0.42 -6.34
N SER A 343 -6.55 -1.36 -5.60
CA SER A 343 -7.01 -2.75 -5.60
C SER A 343 -8.40 -2.85 -4.98
N VAL A 344 -9.31 -3.59 -5.62
CA VAL A 344 -10.69 -3.76 -5.16
C VAL A 344 -10.85 -5.11 -4.48
N TYR A 345 -11.32 -5.11 -3.24
CA TYR A 345 -11.58 -6.32 -2.47
C TYR A 345 -13.03 -6.41 -2.03
N ILE A 346 -13.47 -7.63 -1.73
CA ILE A 346 -14.81 -7.90 -1.20
C ILE A 346 -14.71 -8.10 0.31
N VAL A 347 -15.58 -7.43 1.06
CA VAL A 347 -15.81 -7.65 2.49
C VAL A 347 -17.23 -8.14 2.72
N ASN A 348 -17.41 -8.96 3.75
CA ASN A 348 -18.73 -9.39 4.17
C ASN A 348 -19.42 -8.33 5.05
N GLN A 349 -20.63 -8.64 5.52
CA GLN A 349 -21.42 -7.78 6.42
C GLN A 349 -20.72 -7.38 7.75
N ASN A 350 -19.75 -8.18 8.21
CA ASN A 350 -18.97 -7.92 9.43
C ASN A 350 -17.64 -7.23 9.10
N ASN A 351 -17.48 -6.75 7.87
CA ASN A 351 -16.27 -6.11 7.37
C ASN A 351 -15.02 -7.03 7.37
N ASP A 352 -15.22 -8.35 7.35
CA ASP A 352 -14.11 -9.29 7.17
C ASP A 352 -13.73 -9.38 5.69
N LEU A 353 -12.43 -9.23 5.42
CA LEU A 353 -11.86 -9.37 4.08
C LEU A 353 -12.04 -10.79 3.56
N THR A 354 -12.72 -10.93 2.42
CA THR A 354 -13.00 -12.24 1.82
C THR A 354 -11.98 -12.57 0.72
N SER A 355 -11.92 -11.75 -0.32
CA SER A 355 -11.05 -11.96 -1.48
C SER A 355 -10.84 -10.68 -2.25
N GLN A 356 -9.82 -10.67 -3.11
CA GLN A 356 -9.72 -9.65 -4.17
C GLN A 356 -10.84 -9.89 -5.19
N LEU A 357 -11.41 -8.81 -5.73
CA LEU A 357 -12.38 -8.89 -6.81
C LEU A 357 -11.66 -9.28 -8.12
N LEU A 358 -12.20 -10.24 -8.85
CA LEU A 358 -11.64 -10.76 -10.10
C LEU A 358 -12.66 -10.63 -11.24
N ILE A 359 -12.17 -10.39 -12.46
CA ILE A 359 -12.89 -10.61 -13.72
C ILE A 359 -12.48 -11.98 -14.25
N GLY A 360 -13.46 -12.87 -14.41
CA GLY A 360 -13.20 -14.28 -14.69
C GLY A 360 -12.46 -14.95 -13.53
N GLU A 361 -11.54 -15.88 -13.82
CA GLU A 361 -10.86 -16.67 -12.79
C GLU A 361 -9.54 -16.07 -12.29
N SER A 362 -8.94 -15.10 -13.01
CA SER A 362 -7.55 -14.71 -12.74
C SER A 362 -7.21 -13.23 -12.89
N ASN A 363 -8.11 -12.37 -13.36
CA ASN A 363 -7.78 -10.97 -13.62
C ASN A 363 -8.25 -10.09 -12.45
N PRO A 364 -7.34 -9.59 -11.59
CA PRO A 364 -7.74 -8.70 -10.51
C PRO A 364 -8.33 -7.39 -11.01
N VAL A 365 -9.38 -6.94 -10.32
CA VAL A 365 -10.02 -5.64 -10.57
C VAL A 365 -9.28 -4.55 -9.80
N TYR A 366 -9.05 -3.44 -10.51
CA TYR A 366 -8.48 -2.22 -9.96
C TYR A 366 -9.38 -1.04 -10.32
N GLY A 367 -9.37 -0.02 -9.45
CA GLY A 367 -9.73 1.34 -9.82
C GLY A 367 -8.55 2.01 -10.48
N ILE A 368 -8.71 2.43 -11.73
CA ILE A 368 -7.68 3.12 -12.50
C ILE A 368 -7.96 4.63 -12.49
N LEU A 369 -6.97 5.42 -12.09
CA LEU A 369 -7.07 6.87 -12.07
C LEU A 369 -7.09 7.44 -13.49
N ASN A 370 -8.20 8.05 -13.88
CA ASN A 370 -8.32 8.84 -15.10
C ASN A 370 -7.95 10.31 -14.82
N ARG A 371 -7.10 10.89 -15.68
CA ARG A 371 -6.68 12.30 -15.64
C ARG A 371 -6.79 12.99 -17.01
N ASP A 372 -7.49 12.39 -17.97
CA ASP A 372 -7.52 12.89 -19.36
C ASP A 372 -8.08 14.32 -19.44
N ASP A 373 -9.03 14.64 -18.56
CA ASP A 373 -9.70 15.94 -18.44
C ASP A 373 -9.35 16.67 -17.11
N GLU A 374 -8.13 16.53 -16.60
CA GLU A 374 -7.73 17.13 -15.32
C GLU A 374 -7.82 18.67 -15.31
N GLU A 375 -7.63 19.31 -16.46
CA GLU A 375 -7.80 20.77 -16.65
C GLU A 375 -9.23 21.25 -16.34
N PHE A 376 -10.22 20.35 -16.38
CA PHE A 376 -11.61 20.60 -16.02
C PHE A 376 -11.99 20.06 -14.64
N ASN A 377 -11.00 19.67 -13.82
CA ASN A 377 -11.18 18.98 -12.54
C ASN A 377 -11.96 17.66 -12.66
N ASN A 378 -11.90 17.00 -13.82
CA ASN A 378 -12.53 15.70 -14.03
C ASN A 378 -11.50 14.58 -13.85
N ILE A 379 -11.09 14.38 -12.60
CA ILE A 379 -10.23 13.28 -12.17
C ILE A 379 -11.12 12.28 -11.42
N TYR A 380 -11.03 11.00 -11.75
CA TYR A 380 -11.81 9.95 -11.09
C TYR A 380 -11.11 8.59 -11.19
N TYR A 381 -11.40 7.68 -10.26
CA TYR A 381 -11.08 6.27 -10.41
C TYR A 381 -12.21 5.55 -11.13
N GLU A 382 -11.86 4.81 -12.17
CA GLU A 382 -12.78 3.97 -12.94
C GLU A 382 -12.61 2.51 -12.54
N ILE A 383 -13.70 1.85 -12.14
CA ILE A 383 -13.72 0.46 -11.68
C ILE A 383 -14.77 -0.32 -12.47
N SER A 384 -14.34 -1.35 -13.21
CA SER A 384 -15.24 -2.25 -13.95
C SER A 384 -15.89 -3.26 -13.00
N LEU A 385 -17.21 -3.22 -12.88
CA LEU A 385 -18.01 -4.05 -11.97
C LEU A 385 -18.96 -5.02 -12.69
N GLY A 386 -18.98 -5.06 -14.03
CA GLY A 386 -19.92 -5.88 -14.81
C GLY A 386 -20.10 -7.32 -14.29
N SER A 387 -19.01 -8.10 -14.24
CA SER A 387 -19.05 -9.50 -13.77
C SER A 387 -19.47 -9.64 -12.29
N TYR A 388 -19.11 -8.67 -11.45
CA TYR A 388 -19.49 -8.68 -10.04
C TYR A 388 -21.00 -8.48 -9.87
N LEU A 389 -21.56 -7.47 -10.55
CA LEU A 389 -22.99 -7.17 -10.47
C LEU A 389 -23.85 -8.25 -11.12
N GLU A 390 -23.38 -8.87 -12.21
CA GLU A 390 -24.04 -10.03 -12.80
C GLU A 390 -24.12 -11.20 -11.80
N GLY A 391 -23.04 -11.47 -11.06
CA GLY A 391 -23.01 -12.45 -9.97
C GLY A 391 -24.02 -12.13 -8.85
N LEU A 392 -24.10 -10.86 -8.43
CA LEU A 392 -25.08 -10.43 -7.42
C LEU A 392 -26.53 -10.55 -7.91
N LEU A 393 -26.81 -10.22 -9.18
CA LEU A 393 -28.14 -10.33 -9.78
C LEU A 393 -28.63 -11.79 -9.83
N THR A 394 -27.73 -12.74 -10.11
CA THR A 394 -28.07 -14.17 -10.18
C THR A 394 -28.17 -14.88 -8.82
N THR A 395 -27.79 -14.21 -7.73
CA THR A 395 -27.81 -14.80 -6.38
C THR A 395 -29.20 -14.66 -5.73
N ASP A 396 -29.76 -15.79 -5.27
CA ASP A 396 -31.11 -15.85 -4.67
C ASP A 396 -31.27 -15.02 -3.40
N ARG A 397 -30.18 -14.87 -2.62
CA ARG A 397 -30.16 -14.12 -1.36
C ARG A 397 -29.46 -12.80 -1.54
N ASP A 398 -30.04 -11.75 -1.00
CA ASP A 398 -29.34 -10.47 -0.87
C ASP A 398 -28.18 -10.68 0.12
N THR A 399 -26.97 -10.33 -0.33
CA THR A 399 -25.79 -10.28 0.54
C THR A 399 -25.50 -8.82 0.85
N ASP A 400 -25.15 -8.53 2.10
CA ASP A 400 -24.65 -7.21 2.52
C ASP A 400 -23.14 -7.09 2.27
N ASP A 401 -22.65 -7.81 1.25
CA ASP A 401 -21.26 -7.72 0.82
C ASP A 401 -21.00 -6.33 0.24
N ALA A 402 -19.78 -5.86 0.43
CA ALA A 402 -19.35 -4.58 -0.09
C ALA A 402 -17.97 -4.68 -0.70
N LEU A 403 -17.65 -3.68 -1.51
CA LEU A 403 -16.32 -3.49 -2.05
C LEU A 403 -15.54 -2.57 -1.14
N ILE A 404 -14.24 -2.81 -0.97
CA ILE A 404 -13.32 -1.86 -0.35
C ILE A 404 -12.20 -1.50 -1.32
N LEU A 405 -11.67 -0.30 -1.17
CA LEU A 405 -10.65 0.26 -2.06
C LEU A 405 -9.32 0.37 -1.30
N LEU A 406 -8.32 -0.40 -1.73
CA LEU A 406 -7.01 -0.47 -1.09
C LEU A 406 -5.90 -0.03 -2.06
N PRO A 407 -5.15 1.04 -1.74
CA PRO A 407 -3.94 1.41 -2.46
C PRO A 407 -2.91 0.28 -2.47
N ASP A 408 -2.08 0.25 -3.51
CA ASP A 408 -1.01 -0.75 -3.60
C ASP A 408 -0.05 -0.66 -2.41
N ASN A 409 0.36 -1.84 -1.91
CA ASN A 409 1.20 -1.97 -0.72
C ASN A 409 0.59 -1.28 0.52
N TYR A 410 -0.72 -1.43 0.72
CA TYR A 410 -1.49 -0.82 1.81
C TYR A 410 -0.88 -0.94 3.23
N ASN A 411 -0.18 -2.04 3.51
CA ASN A 411 0.51 -2.26 4.79
C ASN A 411 1.93 -1.66 4.87
N SER A 412 2.39 -1.03 3.80
CA SER A 412 3.76 -0.55 3.61
C SER A 412 3.81 0.89 3.12
N THR A 413 2.69 1.60 3.05
CA THR A 413 2.58 3.02 2.67
C THR A 413 1.80 3.79 3.73
N VAL A 414 1.82 5.12 3.61
CA VAL A 414 0.90 6.05 4.31
C VAL A 414 0.08 6.86 3.30
N ASP A 415 -0.17 6.27 2.14
CA ASP A 415 -0.94 6.92 1.09
C ASP A 415 -2.37 7.16 1.56
N ARG A 416 -2.89 8.34 1.24
CA ARG A 416 -4.23 8.77 1.67
C ARG A 416 -5.09 9.20 0.49
N PHE A 417 -6.39 8.99 0.62
CA PHE A 417 -7.38 9.40 -0.37
C PHE A 417 -8.63 9.89 0.36
N ILE A 418 -9.19 10.99 -0.14
CA ILE A 418 -10.50 11.49 0.29
C ILE A 418 -11.39 11.42 -0.94
N LEU A 419 -12.39 10.57 -0.90
CA LEU A 419 -13.23 10.23 -2.03
C LEU A 419 -14.66 10.72 -1.80
N THR A 420 -15.31 11.25 -2.83
CA THR A 420 -16.68 11.76 -2.74
C THR A 420 -17.69 10.62 -2.69
N GLY A 421 -18.73 10.78 -1.89
CA GLY A 421 -19.90 9.91 -1.89
C GLY A 421 -20.88 10.29 -2.98
N MET A 422 -22.01 9.59 -3.03
CA MET A 422 -23.09 9.90 -3.96
C MET A 422 -23.97 11.02 -3.38
N ASP A 423 -24.02 12.19 -4.03
CA ASP A 423 -24.87 13.33 -3.64
C ASP A 423 -25.66 13.94 -4.81
N GLY A 424 -25.57 13.37 -6.01
CA GLY A 424 -26.22 13.91 -7.20
C GLY A 424 -25.61 15.22 -7.72
N SER A 425 -24.44 15.62 -7.21
CA SER A 425 -23.64 16.71 -7.77
C SER A 425 -22.79 16.24 -8.97
N GLU A 426 -22.16 17.17 -9.68
CA GLU A 426 -21.20 16.87 -10.75
C GLU A 426 -19.97 16.07 -10.26
N PHE A 427 -19.68 16.14 -8.95
CA PHE A 427 -18.57 15.44 -8.30
C PHE A 427 -19.01 14.17 -7.57
N SER A 428 -20.26 13.76 -7.73
CA SER A 428 -20.83 12.55 -7.13
C SER A 428 -20.08 11.31 -7.58
N THR A 429 -19.95 10.33 -6.69
CA THR A 429 -19.74 8.95 -7.11
C THR A 429 -20.95 8.50 -7.93
N VAL A 430 -20.72 7.83 -9.06
CA VAL A 430 -21.76 7.37 -9.98
C VAL A 430 -21.44 5.96 -10.45
N LEU A 431 -22.46 5.11 -10.48
CA LEU A 431 -22.40 3.80 -11.14
C LEU A 431 -23.15 3.92 -12.46
N GLU A 432 -22.44 3.76 -13.57
CA GLU A 432 -23.00 3.75 -14.92
C GLU A 432 -23.18 2.29 -15.37
N LEU A 433 -24.39 1.91 -15.76
CA LEU A 433 -24.71 0.56 -16.23
C LEU A 433 -25.32 0.62 -17.63
N ILE A 434 -24.85 -0.26 -18.51
CA ILE A 434 -25.49 -0.51 -19.80
C ILE A 434 -26.35 -1.76 -19.66
N TYR A 435 -27.67 -1.61 -19.80
CA TYR A 435 -28.64 -2.69 -19.61
C TYR A 435 -29.44 -2.90 -20.90
N ALA A 436 -29.39 -4.13 -21.44
CA ALA A 436 -30.19 -4.53 -22.60
C ALA A 436 -31.50 -5.17 -22.14
N ILE A 437 -32.60 -4.82 -22.78
CA ILE A 437 -33.95 -5.28 -22.45
C ILE A 437 -34.59 -5.84 -23.71
N TYR A 438 -35.19 -7.02 -23.58
CA TYR A 438 -35.88 -7.74 -24.63
C TYR A 438 -37.31 -8.02 -24.17
N ASP A 439 -38.29 -7.69 -25.00
CA ASP A 439 -39.68 -8.10 -24.77
C ASP A 439 -39.86 -9.50 -25.36
N GLU A 440 -40.38 -10.45 -24.58
CA GLU A 440 -41.05 -11.61 -25.17
C GLU A 440 -42.35 -11.08 -25.76
N ASP A 441 -42.60 -11.30 -27.05
CA ASP A 441 -43.90 -11.00 -27.64
C ASP A 441 -44.97 -11.73 -26.82
N ASP A 442 -45.87 -10.97 -26.21
CA ASP A 442 -47.08 -11.49 -25.56
C ASP A 442 -47.91 -12.23 -26.64
N GLU A 443 -47.77 -13.55 -26.74
CA GLU A 443 -48.71 -14.41 -27.48
C GLU A 443 -50.02 -14.65 -26.69
#